data_AF-A0A7X9BUJ9-F1
#
_entry.id   AF-A0A7X9BUJ9-F1
#
_cell.length_a   1.000
_cell.length_b   1.000
_cell.length_c   1.000
_cell.angle_alpha   90.00
_cell.angle_beta   90.00
_cell.angle_gamma   90.00
#
_symmetry.space_group_name_H-M   'P 1'
#
loop_
_entity.id
_entity.type
_entity.pdbx_description
1 polymer ?
#
loop_
_entity_poly.entity_id
_entity_poly.type
_entity_poly.pdbx_seq_one_letter_code
_entity_poly.pdbx_strand_id
1 'polypeptide(L)' 'MDEIKMYGNQGILDPTNTSYYNLFINAVIQPPANYTVQEGLLTLNSEVPPLKGSPISLQFISLLSL' A
#
# COMPACT_ATOMS: atom_id res chain seq x y z
N MET A 1 -13.24 5.65 -3.49
CA MET A 1 -13.16 5.68 -2.01
C MET A 1 -12.04 4.73 -1.69
N ASP A 2 -10.87 5.28 -1.40
CA ASP A 2 -9.60 4.57 -1.54
C ASP A 2 -9.24 3.74 -0.30
N GLU A 3 -10.20 3.64 0.63
CA GLU A 3 -10.08 2.97 1.92
C GLU A 3 -11.44 2.43 2.40
N ILE A 4 -11.40 1.30 3.12
CA ILE A 4 -12.52 0.81 3.92
C ILE A 4 -12.42 1.47 5.30
N LYS A 5 -13.35 2.37 5.63
CA LYS A 5 -13.32 3.22 6.85
C LYS A 5 -13.17 2.48 8.19
N MET A 6 -13.43 1.18 8.23
CA MET A 6 -13.21 0.36 9.44
C MET A 6 -11.73 0.10 9.72
N TYR A 7 -10.86 0.25 8.72
CA TYR A 7 -9.42 -0.04 8.80
C TYR A 7 -8.55 1.23 8.87
N GLY A 8 -9.16 2.41 8.84
CA GLY A 8 -8.51 3.71 9.02
C GLY A 8 -9.31 4.86 8.44
N ASN A 9 -8.71 6.05 8.41
CA ASN A 9 -9.32 7.28 7.91
C ASN A 9 -8.32 8.21 7.19
N GLN A 10 -7.17 7.69 6.78
CA GLN A 10 -6.08 8.49 6.21
C GLN A 10 -5.89 8.26 4.71
N GLY A 11 -6.57 7.26 4.12
CA GLY A 11 -6.36 6.87 2.74
C GLY A 11 -4.93 6.36 2.49
N ILE A 12 -4.48 6.49 1.24
CA ILE A 12 -3.10 6.19 0.86
C ILE A 12 -2.25 7.43 1.15
N LEU A 13 -1.37 7.33 2.14
CA LEU A 13 -0.51 8.42 2.58
C LEU A 13 0.53 8.79 1.51
N ASP A 14 0.98 10.05 1.54
CA ASP A 14 2.20 10.45 0.84
C ASP A 14 3.40 9.66 1.42
N PRO A 15 4.09 8.84 0.61
CA PRO A 15 5.21 8.03 1.08
C PRO A 15 6.35 8.88 1.67
N THR A 16 6.50 10.15 1.28
CA THR A 16 7.52 11.06 1.83
C THR A 16 7.31 11.42 3.30
N ASN A 17 6.07 11.28 3.80
CA ASN A 17 5.70 11.52 5.19
C ASN A 17 5.75 10.24 6.06
N THR A 18 6.31 9.15 5.52
CA THR A 18 6.42 7.86 6.19
C THR A 18 7.84 7.33 6.10
N SER A 19 8.24 6.44 7.02
CA SER A 19 9.59 5.87 6.98
C SER A 19 9.73 4.79 5.93
N TYR A 20 8.71 3.93 5.80
CA TYR A 20 8.61 2.92 4.76
C TYR A 20 7.18 2.40 4.65
N TYR A 21 6.91 1.68 3.57
CA TYR A 21 5.63 1.03 3.31
C TYR A 21 5.83 -0.36 2.73
N ASN A 22 4.85 -1.23 2.97
CA ASN A 22 4.82 -2.59 2.46
C ASN A 22 3.47 -2.86 1.77
N LEU A 23 3.54 -3.49 0.60
CA LEU A 23 2.36 -4.00 -0.08
C LEU A 23 2.24 -5.52 0.14
N PHE A 24 1.06 -5.96 0.56
CA PHE A 24 0.69 -7.36 0.64
C PHE A 24 -0.44 -7.65 -0.34
N ILE A 25 -0.29 -8.72 -1.13
CA ILE A 25 -1.35 -9.25 -2.00
C ILE A 25 -1.57 -10.69 -1.59
N ASN A 26 -2.80 -11.01 -1.18
CA ASN A 26 -3.15 -12.32 -0.63
C ASN A 26 -2.18 -12.76 0.51
N ALA A 27 -1.88 -11.82 1.42
CA ALA A 27 -0.94 -11.97 2.54
C ALA A 27 0.55 -12.21 2.16
N VAL A 28 0.92 -12.13 0.88
CA VAL A 28 2.32 -12.23 0.42
C VAL A 28 2.92 -10.84 0.20
N ILE A 29 4.09 -10.58 0.79
CA ILE A 29 4.82 -9.33 0.59
C ILE A 29 5.26 -9.17 -0.86
N GLN A 30 4.96 -8.02 -1.45
CA GLN A 30 5.34 -7.70 -2.81
C GLN A 30 6.70 -6.99 -2.83
N PRO A 31 7.61 -7.36 -3.75
CA PRO A 31 8.84 -6.62 -3.99
C PRO A 31 8.56 -5.15 -4.33
N PRO A 32 9.38 -4.18 -3.87
CA PRO A 32 9.19 -2.76 -4.17
C PRO A 32 9.16 -2.42 -5.66
N ALA A 33 9.85 -3.20 -6.51
CA ALA A 33 9.81 -3.01 -7.97
C ALA A 33 8.43 -3.25 -8.58
N ASN A 34 7.56 -4.04 -7.92
CA ASN A 34 6.27 -4.45 -8.46
C ASN A 34 5.18 -3.40 -8.24
N TYR A 35 5.45 -2.29 -7.55
CA TYR A 35 4.44 -1.29 -7.27
C TYR A 35 5.03 0.08 -7.00
N THR A 36 4.21 1.11 -7.19
CA THR A 36 4.52 2.51 -6.87
C THR A 36 3.42 3.05 -5.98
N VAL A 37 3.80 3.84 -4.97
CA VAL A 37 2.87 4.52 -4.07
C VAL A 37 3.00 6.03 -4.26
N GLN A 38 1.86 6.70 -4.34
CA GLN A 38 1.70 8.15 -4.32
C GLN A 38 0.54 8.48 -3.38
N GLU A 39 0.45 9.73 -2.92
CA GLU A 39 -0.72 10.15 -2.13
C GLU A 39 -2.02 9.85 -2.92
N GLY A 40 -2.91 9.08 -2.29
CA GLY A 40 -4.17 8.64 -2.89
C GLY A 40 -4.07 7.55 -3.98
N LEU A 41 -2.88 7.07 -4.36
CA LEU A 41 -2.73 6.13 -5.47
C LEU A 41 -1.72 5.00 -5.20
N LEU A 42 -2.19 3.77 -5.40
CA LEU A 42 -1.36 2.57 -5.51
C LEU A 42 -1.38 2.08 -6.96
N THR A 43 -0.21 2.00 -7.59
CA THR A 43 -0.04 1.43 -8.92
C THR A 43 0.67 0.09 -8.82
N LEU A 44 0.09 -0.96 -9.42
CA LEU A 44 0.78 -2.25 -9.59
C LEU A 44 1.54 -2.23 -10.91
N ASN A 45 2.86 -2.33 -10.85
CA ASN A 45 3.77 -2.31 -12.01
C ASN A 45 3.95 -3.72 -12.61
N SER A 46 2.94 -4.58 -12.50
CA SER A 46 2.95 -5.96 -12.97
C SER A 46 2.06 -6.11 -14.18
N GLU A 47 2.53 -6.85 -15.20
CA GLU A 47 1.70 -7.19 -16.38
C GLU A 47 0.54 -8.10 -16.01
N VAL A 48 0.69 -8.90 -14.94
CA VAL A 48 -0.33 -9.82 -14.46
C VAL A 48 -1.04 -9.20 -13.25
N PRO A 49 -2.37 -8.98 -13.31
CA PRO A 49 -3.12 -8.48 -12.18
C PRO A 49 -3.29 -9.57 -11.10
N PRO A 50 -3.54 -9.18 -9.84
CA PRO A 50 -3.91 -10.12 -8.79
C PRO A 50 -5.15 -10.94 -9.17
N LEU A 51 -5.26 -12.16 -8.61
CA LEU A 51 -6.46 -12.96 -8.78
C LEU A 51 -7.69 -12.19 -8.28
N LYS A 52 -8.80 -12.29 -9.02
CA LYS A 52 -10.04 -11.61 -8.68
C LYS A 52 -10.46 -11.94 -7.23
N GLY A 53 -10.70 -10.91 -6.44
CA GLY A 53 -11.08 -11.03 -5.02
C GLY A 53 -9.91 -11.21 -4.05
N SER A 54 -8.65 -11.18 -4.52
CA SER A 54 -7.50 -11.20 -3.62
C SER A 54 -7.50 -9.96 -2.72
N PRO A 55 -7.28 -10.12 -1.40
CA PRO A 55 -7.13 -8.97 -0.52
C PRO A 55 -5.81 -8.25 -0.83
N ILE A 56 -5.87 -6.92 -0.84
CA ILE A 56 -4.72 -6.04 -1.00
C ILE A 56 -4.62 -5.18 0.27
N SER A 57 -3.45 -5.21 0.91
CA SER A 57 -3.17 -4.40 2.10
C SER A 57 -1.92 -3.57 1.85
N LEU A 58 -2.04 -2.25 1.97
CA LEU A 58 -0.91 -1.32 1.97
C LEU A 58 -0.67 -0.87 3.40
N GLN A 59 0.51 -1.18 3.95
CA GLN A 59 0.90 -0.84 5.31
C GLN A 59 1.91 0.30 5.27
N PHE A 60 1.65 1.37 6.01
CA PHE A 60 2.58 2.47 6.23
C PHE A 60 3.19 2.38 7.62
N ILE A 61 4.50 2.63 7.73
CA ILE A 61 5.23 2.61 8.99
C ILE A 61 6.02 3.91 9.12
N SER A 62 5.79 4.62 10.22
CA SER A 62 6.48 5.87 10.57
C SER A 62 7.26 5.67 11.86
N LEU A 63 8.57 5.85 11.78
CA LEU A 63 9.47 5.92 12.92
C LEU A 63 9.54 7.38 13.36
N LEU A 64 9.09 7.67 14.57
CA LEU A 64 9.37 8.96 15.22
C LEU A 64 10.82 8.97 15.70
N SER A 65 11.67 9.79 15.08
CA SER A 65 12.95 10.17 15.69
C SER A 65 12.68 11.30 16.69
N LEU A 66 12.97 11.04 17.97
CA LEU A 66 12.93 12.02 19.07
C LEU A 66 14.05 13.05 18.97
#